data_AF-A0A9E2F846-F1
#
_entry.id   AF-A0A9E2F846-F1
#
_cell.length_a   1.000
_cell.length_b   1.000
_cell.length_c   1.000
_cell.angle_alpha   90.00
_cell.angle_beta   90.00
_cell.angle_gamma   90.00
#
_symmetry.space_group_name_H-M   'P 1'
#
loop_
_entity.id
_entity.type
_entity.pdbx_description
1 polymer ?
#
loop_
_entity_poly.entity_id
_entity_poly.type
_entity_poly.pdbx_seq_one_letter_code
_entity_poly.pdbx_strand_id
1 'polypeptide(L)'
;IEIFAAALLGELVQGLVTIIVVYKRFTLPRLVFDLKLWKYYVLESLPLGIAFAFNSLYFQIDILFLKHFRTAEETGIFGVPFRVVTTLFTLLIPMIWVLLPHLSRAAKESIEQLTEHGKGYLKGIAVITLGMSLYLVIESEDLVLSLFGEEYRYSAVILAMIAPIITLHAFTYFFDLTLTATGRQKLIIYGSGTVFLVKLIMDMIFIPRYGTTGAAWGTIVADVASFVVMFTLTRKYVTSFNLGKIMIRPLLAAGAGGISLWLLRGLPFYISGLLFSVAYLFFIWIFRVVSPGQQQVFVEMTRGLKKKFGLSKEVSGDSNDSVS
;
A
#
# COMPACT_ATOMS: atom_id res chain seq x y z
N ILE A 1 -10.26 -24.98 4.93
CA ILE A 1 -10.43 -25.55 3.56
C ILE A 1 -11.20 -24.58 2.68
N GLU A 2 -12.32 -24.02 3.13
CA GLU A 2 -13.16 -23.09 2.36
C GLU A 2 -12.44 -21.80 1.91
N ILE A 3 -11.71 -21.13 2.81
CA ILE A 3 -10.94 -19.92 2.47
C ILE A 3 -9.88 -20.21 1.39
N PHE A 4 -9.20 -21.36 1.49
CA PHE A 4 -8.21 -21.78 0.52
C PHE A 4 -8.85 -22.08 -0.84
N ALA A 5 -9.99 -22.77 -0.85
CA ALA A 5 -10.75 -23.03 -2.09
C ALA A 5 -11.25 -21.74 -2.74
N ALA A 6 -11.76 -20.78 -1.96
CA ALA A 6 -12.19 -19.48 -2.46
C ALA A 6 -11.04 -18.67 -3.06
N ALA A 7 -9.87 -18.66 -2.41
CA ALA A 7 -8.67 -18.01 -2.94
C ALA A 7 -8.20 -18.66 -4.25
N LEU A 8 -8.17 -20.00 -4.31
CA LEU A 8 -7.77 -20.74 -5.50
C LEU A 8 -8.73 -20.51 -6.67
N LEU A 9 -10.04 -20.47 -6.40
CA LEU A 9 -11.05 -20.09 -7.38
C LEU A 9 -10.85 -18.65 -7.88
N GLY A 10 -10.53 -17.71 -6.98
CA GLY A 10 -10.20 -16.34 -7.34
C GLY A 10 -9.03 -16.24 -8.32
N GLU A 11 -7.93 -16.92 -8.03
CA GLU A 11 -6.74 -16.98 -8.90
C GLU A 11 -7.05 -17.62 -10.27
N LEU A 12 -7.85 -18.69 -10.28
CA LEU A 12 -8.30 -19.32 -11.52
C LEU A 12 -9.18 -18.38 -12.36
N VAL A 13 -10.13 -17.69 -11.74
CA VAL A 13 -10.98 -16.70 -12.42
C VAL A 13 -10.14 -15.56 -12.97
N GLN A 14 -9.18 -15.02 -12.20
CA GLN A 14 -8.25 -14.00 -12.67
C GLN A 14 -7.43 -14.48 -13.87
N GLY A 15 -6.89 -15.71 -13.81
CA GLY A 15 -6.16 -16.33 -14.91
C GLY A 15 -7.01 -16.46 -16.17
N LEU A 16 -8.25 -16.96 -16.03
CA LEU A 16 -9.19 -17.09 -17.13
C LEU A 16 -9.56 -15.74 -17.75
N VAL A 17 -9.89 -14.74 -16.92
CA VAL A 17 -10.17 -13.38 -17.39
C VAL A 17 -8.97 -12.81 -18.15
N THR A 18 -7.76 -13.01 -17.64
CA THR A 18 -6.52 -12.57 -18.29
C THR A 18 -6.35 -13.23 -19.66
N ILE A 19 -6.53 -14.55 -19.75
CA ILE A 19 -6.44 -15.30 -21.01
C ILE A 19 -7.51 -14.80 -22.01
N ILE A 20 -8.75 -14.60 -21.56
CA ILE A 20 -9.84 -14.10 -22.41
C ILE A 20 -9.52 -12.69 -22.94
N VAL A 21 -9.03 -11.80 -22.08
CA VAL A 21 -8.63 -10.45 -22.48
C VAL A 21 -7.47 -10.50 -23.47
N VAL A 22 -6.45 -11.33 -23.22
CA VAL A 22 -5.32 -11.53 -24.13
C VAL A 22 -5.81 -12.04 -25.49
N TYR A 23 -6.66 -13.07 -25.50
CA TYR A 23 -7.24 -13.64 -26.72
C TYR A 23 -8.04 -12.60 -27.53
N LYS A 24 -8.83 -11.75 -26.85
CA LYS A 24 -9.69 -10.76 -27.52
C LYS A 24 -8.96 -9.49 -27.96
N ARG A 25 -7.88 -9.10 -27.28
CA ARG A 25 -7.18 -7.82 -27.51
C ARG A 25 -5.81 -7.96 -28.17
N PHE A 26 -5.20 -9.15 -28.15
CA PHE A 26 -3.86 -9.41 -28.63
C PHE A 26 -3.82 -10.69 -29.47
N THR A 27 -2.81 -10.83 -30.34
CA THR A 27 -2.57 -12.09 -31.05
C THR A 27 -2.20 -13.18 -30.06
N LEU A 28 -2.84 -14.35 -30.16
CA LEU A 28 -2.53 -15.54 -29.36
C LEU A 28 -1.00 -15.76 -29.33
N PRO A 29 -0.38 -15.81 -28.13
CA PRO A 29 1.03 -16.14 -28.04
C PRO A 29 1.24 -17.56 -28.58
N ARG A 30 2.08 -17.70 -29.61
CA ARG A 30 2.53 -19.03 -30.03
C ARG A 30 3.44 -19.56 -28.93
N LEU A 31 3.14 -20.74 -28.39
CA LEU A 31 4.02 -21.43 -27.45
C LEU A 31 5.27 -21.88 -28.22
N VAL A 32 6.33 -21.06 -28.15
CA VAL A 32 7.64 -21.36 -28.73
C VAL A 32 8.55 -21.81 -27.61
N PHE A 33 9.00 -23.07 -27.68
CA PHE A 33 9.99 -23.63 -26.77
C PHE A 33 11.39 -23.26 -27.25
N ASP A 34 11.85 -22.06 -26.87
CA ASP A 34 13.22 -21.61 -27.09
C ASP A 34 13.96 -21.54 -25.75
N LEU A 35 14.78 -22.57 -25.47
CA LEU A 35 15.60 -22.68 -24.26
C LEU A 35 16.55 -21.48 -24.06
N LYS A 36 17.04 -20.85 -25.15
CA LYS A 36 17.91 -19.67 -25.03
C LYS A 36 17.09 -18.46 -24.59
N LEU A 37 15.92 -18.28 -25.18
CA LEU A 37 15.00 -17.19 -24.83
C LEU A 37 14.47 -17.35 -23.40
N TRP A 38 14.13 -18.57 -22.99
CA TRP A 38 13.71 -18.89 -21.61
C TRP A 38 14.84 -18.58 -20.62
N LYS A 39 16.06 -19.03 -20.89
CA LYS A 39 17.22 -18.75 -20.04
C LYS A 39 17.46 -17.23 -19.92
N TYR A 40 17.34 -16.49 -21.02
CA TYR A 40 17.46 -15.04 -21.02
C TYR A 40 16.40 -14.38 -20.12
N TYR A 41 15.11 -14.70 -20.30
CA TYR A 41 14.04 -14.09 -19.49
C TYR A 41 14.11 -14.49 -18.01
N VAL A 42 14.46 -15.74 -17.70
CA VAL A 42 14.65 -16.17 -16.31
C VAL A 42 15.80 -15.39 -15.67
N LEU A 43 16.95 -15.26 -16.33
CA LEU A 43 18.08 -14.50 -15.79
C LEU A 43 17.78 -13.01 -15.64
N GLU A 44 17.00 -12.43 -16.57
CA GLU A 44 16.62 -11.03 -16.52
C GLU A 44 15.58 -10.73 -15.42
N SER A 45 14.67 -11.68 -15.16
CA SER A 45 13.61 -11.55 -14.14
C SER A 45 14.03 -12.04 -12.76
N LEU A 46 15.07 -12.86 -12.64
CA LEU A 46 15.61 -13.39 -11.39
C LEU A 46 15.86 -12.30 -10.33
N PRO A 47 16.46 -11.13 -10.66
CA PRO A 47 16.69 -10.08 -9.68
C PRO A 47 15.37 -9.57 -9.05
N LEU A 48 14.32 -9.38 -9.86
CA LEU A 48 12.99 -9.03 -9.36
C LEU A 48 12.38 -10.16 -8.52
N GLY A 49 12.52 -11.41 -8.98
CA GLY A 49 12.06 -12.59 -8.24
C GLY A 49 12.69 -12.70 -6.85
N ILE A 50 13.98 -12.39 -6.72
CA ILE A 50 14.69 -12.35 -5.44
C ILE A 50 14.13 -11.25 -4.53
N ALA A 51 13.89 -10.04 -5.05
CA ALA A 51 13.25 -8.98 -4.26
C ALA A 51 11.85 -9.36 -3.78
N PHE A 52 11.05 -10.01 -4.65
CA PHE A 52 9.74 -10.54 -4.25
C PHE A 52 9.85 -11.61 -3.17
N ALA A 53 10.82 -12.52 -3.27
CA ALA A 53 11.07 -13.52 -2.25
C ALA A 53 11.44 -12.89 -0.90
N PHE A 54 12.32 -11.89 -0.88
CA PHE A 54 12.65 -11.15 0.35
C PHE A 54 11.44 -10.45 0.96
N ASN A 55 10.61 -9.79 0.14
CA ASN A 55 9.38 -9.16 0.63
C ASN A 55 8.38 -10.20 1.17
N SER A 56 8.23 -11.34 0.49
CA SER A 56 7.35 -12.43 0.96
C SER A 56 7.82 -12.98 2.31
N LEU A 57 9.12 -13.22 2.45
CA LEU A 57 9.72 -13.65 3.72
C LEU A 57 9.57 -12.58 4.80
N TYR A 58 9.78 -11.30 4.47
CA TYR A 58 9.61 -10.18 5.40
C TYR A 58 8.23 -10.18 6.07
N PHE A 59 7.16 -10.45 5.32
CA PHE A 59 5.81 -10.51 5.89
C PHE A 59 5.54 -11.78 6.70
N GLN A 60 6.22 -12.88 6.43
CA GLN A 60 5.91 -14.17 7.06
C GLN A 60 6.84 -14.50 8.23
N ILE A 61 8.01 -13.87 8.32
CA ILE A 61 9.06 -14.26 9.25
C ILE A 61 8.64 -14.13 10.73
N ASP A 62 7.84 -13.11 11.07
CA ASP A 62 7.25 -12.94 12.41
C ASP A 62 6.47 -14.18 12.85
N ILE A 63 5.54 -14.63 11.98
CA ILE A 63 4.66 -15.76 12.26
C ILE A 63 5.48 -17.06 12.34
N LEU A 64 6.51 -17.21 11.49
CA LEU A 64 7.40 -18.37 11.54
C LEU A 64 8.18 -18.43 12.85
N PHE A 65 8.70 -17.30 13.31
CA PHE A 65 9.45 -17.21 14.57
C PHE A 65 8.54 -17.39 15.78
N LEU A 66 7.34 -16.79 15.79
CA LEU A 66 6.35 -17.03 16.83
C LEU A 66 5.95 -18.50 16.90
N LYS A 67 5.67 -19.16 15.77
CA LYS A 67 5.38 -20.60 15.75
C LYS A 67 6.51 -21.47 16.29
N HIS A 68 7.76 -21.03 16.13
CA HIS A 68 8.92 -21.79 16.56
C HIS A 68 9.26 -21.57 18.04
N PHE A 69 9.23 -20.32 18.51
CA PHE A 69 9.70 -19.94 19.85
C PHE A 69 8.57 -19.80 20.88
N ARG A 70 7.31 -19.69 20.44
CA ARG A 70 6.16 -19.32 21.27
C ARG A 70 5.00 -20.29 21.10
N THR A 71 3.96 -20.13 21.94
CA THR A 71 2.80 -21.01 21.90
C THR A 71 1.90 -20.72 20.70
N ALA A 72 1.03 -21.69 20.36
CA ALA A 72 0.03 -21.50 19.32
C ALA A 72 -0.96 -20.36 19.64
N GLU A 73 -1.22 -20.14 20.93
CA GLU A 73 -2.05 -19.05 21.43
C GLU A 73 -1.41 -17.68 21.16
N GLU A 74 -0.15 -17.46 21.56
CA GLU A 74 0.58 -16.21 21.30
C GLU A 74 0.71 -15.91 19.80
N THR A 75 0.91 -16.97 19.00
CA THR A 75 0.93 -16.88 17.54
C THR A 75 -0.46 -16.46 17.00
N GLY A 76 -1.53 -17.03 17.54
CA GLY A 76 -2.91 -16.69 17.19
C GLY A 76 -3.24 -15.23 17.48
N ILE A 77 -2.79 -14.72 18.63
CA ILE A 77 -2.94 -13.30 19.01
C ILE A 77 -2.25 -12.39 17.99
N PHE A 78 -1.05 -12.72 17.50
CA PHE A 78 -0.38 -11.92 16.46
C PHE A 78 -1.06 -12.03 15.08
N GLY A 79 -1.71 -13.16 14.81
CA GLY A 79 -2.38 -13.41 13.53
C GLY A 79 -3.51 -12.42 13.23
N VAL A 80 -4.23 -11.95 14.25
CA VAL A 80 -5.31 -10.95 14.10
C VAL A 80 -4.81 -9.60 13.57
N PRO A 81 -3.91 -8.87 14.25
CA PRO A 81 -3.43 -7.57 13.78
C PRO A 81 -2.72 -7.69 12.43
N PHE A 82 -1.97 -8.77 12.21
CA PHE A 82 -1.35 -9.06 10.92
C PHE A 82 -2.38 -9.19 9.79
N ARG A 83 -3.48 -9.91 10.02
CA ARG A 83 -4.56 -10.08 9.03
C ARG A 83 -5.26 -8.76 8.72
N VAL A 84 -5.52 -7.92 9.72
CA VAL A 84 -6.13 -6.59 9.53
C VAL A 84 -5.22 -5.72 8.66
N VAL A 85 -3.93 -5.61 9.01
CA VAL A 85 -2.97 -4.77 8.28
C VAL A 85 -2.75 -5.27 6.85
N THR A 86 -2.56 -6.57 6.66
CA THR A 86 -2.36 -7.14 5.31
C THR A 86 -3.59 -6.96 4.42
N THR A 87 -4.80 -7.08 4.97
CA THR A 87 -6.05 -6.82 4.24
C THR A 87 -6.13 -5.36 3.75
N LEU A 88 -5.74 -4.40 4.60
CA LEU A 88 -5.67 -3.00 4.20
C LEU A 88 -4.62 -2.77 3.12
N PHE A 89 -3.46 -3.42 3.20
CA PHE A 89 -2.45 -3.33 2.16
C PHE A 89 -2.91 -3.92 0.83
N THR A 90 -3.72 -4.99 0.83
CA THR A 90 -4.35 -5.51 -0.40
C THR A 90 -5.20 -4.45 -1.10
N LEU A 91 -5.83 -3.53 -0.36
CA LEU A 91 -6.57 -2.40 -0.92
C LEU A 91 -5.66 -1.24 -1.35
N LEU A 92 -4.64 -0.92 -0.56
CA LEU A 92 -3.74 0.23 -0.78
C LEU A 92 -2.76 0.01 -1.94
N ILE A 93 -2.15 -1.17 -2.04
CA ILE A 93 -1.07 -1.45 -2.99
C ILE A 93 -1.51 -1.19 -4.44
N PRO A 94 -2.68 -1.67 -4.92
CA PRO A 94 -3.16 -1.35 -6.27
C PRO A 94 -3.33 0.16 -6.54
N MET A 95 -3.76 0.92 -5.53
CA MET A 95 -3.90 2.38 -5.62
C MET A 95 -2.55 3.08 -5.79
N ILE A 96 -1.46 2.50 -5.30
CA ILE A 96 -0.11 3.01 -5.52
C ILE A 96 0.43 2.52 -6.88
N TRP A 97 0.20 1.26 -7.26
CA TRP A 97 0.66 0.70 -8.54
C TRP A 97 0.15 1.44 -9.78
N VAL A 98 -1.10 1.93 -9.75
CA VAL A 98 -1.67 2.69 -10.86
C VAL A 98 -0.87 3.96 -11.19
N LEU A 99 -0.03 4.43 -10.26
CA LEU A 99 0.86 5.57 -10.44
C LEU A 99 2.09 5.25 -11.28
N LEU A 100 2.48 3.97 -11.42
CA LEU A 100 3.66 3.54 -12.16
C LEU A 100 3.73 4.11 -13.58
N PRO A 101 2.72 3.96 -14.45
CA PRO A 101 2.76 4.53 -15.80
C PRO A 101 2.85 6.07 -15.81
N HIS A 102 2.36 6.75 -14.78
CA HIS A 102 2.49 8.21 -14.65
C HIS A 102 3.91 8.59 -14.24
N LEU A 103 4.49 7.89 -13.25
CA LEU A 103 5.87 8.09 -12.83
C LEU A 103 6.86 7.76 -13.95
N SER A 104 6.66 6.66 -14.69
CA SER A 104 7.55 6.28 -15.80
C SER A 104 7.50 7.26 -16.97
N ARG A 105 6.35 7.89 -17.23
CA ARG A 105 6.25 8.96 -18.24
C ARG A 105 6.94 10.23 -17.76
N ALA A 106 6.63 10.69 -16.55
CA ALA A 106 7.27 11.86 -15.97
C ALA A 106 8.80 11.71 -15.88
N ALA A 107 9.29 10.51 -15.54
CA ALA A 107 10.72 10.16 -15.52
C ALA A 107 11.40 10.35 -16.87
N LYS A 108 10.69 10.10 -17.98
CA LYS A 108 11.21 10.28 -19.34
C LYS A 108 11.22 11.75 -19.77
N GLU A 109 10.28 12.54 -19.27
CA GLU A 109 10.19 13.97 -19.57
C GLU A 109 11.24 14.77 -18.79
N SER A 110 11.25 14.68 -17.46
CA SER A 110 12.26 15.30 -16.59
C SER A 110 12.17 14.82 -15.14
N ILE A 111 13.28 14.89 -14.40
CA ILE A 111 13.29 14.57 -12.97
C ILE A 111 12.44 15.59 -12.18
N GLU A 112 12.38 16.84 -12.63
CA GLU A 112 11.59 17.92 -12.03
C GLU A 112 10.10 17.57 -12.04
N GLN A 113 9.57 17.14 -13.19
CA GLN A 113 8.17 16.73 -13.31
C GLN A 113 7.86 15.48 -12.47
N LEU A 114 8.74 14.46 -12.50
CA LEU A 114 8.61 13.28 -11.65
C LEU A 114 8.50 13.70 -10.18
N THR A 115 9.35 14.63 -9.75
CA THR A 115 9.39 15.12 -8.38
C THR A 115 8.10 15.85 -8.03
N GLU A 116 7.57 16.69 -8.92
CA GLU A 116 6.34 17.43 -8.67
C GLU A 116 5.11 16.54 -8.60
N HIS A 117 4.97 15.59 -9.54
CA HIS A 117 3.92 14.57 -9.46
C HIS A 117 4.05 13.71 -8.20
N GLY A 118 5.28 13.28 -7.88
CA GLY A 118 5.55 12.47 -6.70
C GLY A 118 5.20 13.15 -5.38
N LYS A 119 5.40 14.46 -5.26
CA LYS A 119 4.91 15.23 -4.09
C LYS A 119 3.40 15.10 -3.92
N GLY A 120 2.65 15.15 -5.01
CA GLY A 120 1.19 15.00 -4.98
C GLY A 120 0.74 13.62 -4.58
N TYR A 121 1.37 12.60 -5.15
CA TYR A 121 1.11 11.21 -4.80
C TYR A 121 1.44 10.93 -3.34
N LEU A 122 2.60 11.38 -2.85
CA LEU A 122 2.97 11.24 -1.43
C LEU A 122 1.96 11.93 -0.50
N LYS A 123 1.44 13.12 -0.85
CA LYS A 123 0.37 13.76 -0.07
C LYS A 123 -0.91 12.93 -0.05
N GLY A 124 -1.32 12.41 -1.21
CA GLY A 124 -2.52 11.57 -1.32
C GLY A 124 -2.39 10.29 -0.50
N ILE A 125 -1.25 9.60 -0.64
CA ILE A 125 -0.92 8.42 0.15
C ILE A 125 -0.94 8.76 1.64
N ALA A 126 -0.28 9.84 2.07
CA ALA A 126 -0.23 10.26 3.46
C ALA A 126 -1.61 10.46 4.07
N VAL A 127 -2.53 11.12 3.34
CA VAL A 127 -3.88 11.36 3.83
C VAL A 127 -4.60 10.04 4.07
N ILE A 128 -4.58 9.14 3.10
CA ILE A 128 -5.29 7.86 3.22
C ILE A 128 -4.71 7.04 4.38
N THR A 129 -3.38 6.90 4.43
CA THR A 129 -2.72 6.02 5.39
C THR A 129 -2.67 6.58 6.81
N LEU A 130 -2.55 7.90 6.98
CA LEU A 130 -2.68 8.53 8.31
C LEU A 130 -4.09 8.39 8.86
N GLY A 131 -5.12 8.59 8.03
CA GLY A 131 -6.51 8.37 8.43
C GLY A 131 -6.76 6.93 8.88
N MET A 132 -6.30 5.95 8.09
CA MET A 132 -6.37 4.53 8.46
C MET A 132 -5.60 4.22 9.75
N SER A 133 -4.37 4.75 9.87
CA SER A 133 -3.53 4.53 11.06
C SER A 133 -4.20 5.08 12.31
N LEU A 134 -4.72 6.31 12.26
CA LEU A 134 -5.41 6.94 13.39
C LEU A 134 -6.66 6.17 13.80
N TYR A 135 -7.46 5.77 12.82
CA TYR A 135 -8.67 4.99 13.08
C TYR A 135 -8.34 3.69 13.80
N LEU A 136 -7.35 2.94 13.30
CA LEU A 136 -6.94 1.70 13.95
C LEU A 136 -6.31 1.89 15.33
N VAL A 137 -5.52 2.95 15.54
CA VAL A 137 -4.93 3.23 16.86
C VAL A 137 -6.01 3.53 17.89
N ILE A 138 -7.05 4.27 17.50
CA ILE A 138 -8.09 4.72 18.43
C ILE A 138 -9.16 3.64 18.66
N GLU A 139 -9.55 2.93 17.61
CA GLU A 139 -10.67 1.98 17.62
C GLU A 139 -10.21 0.51 17.62
N SER A 140 -8.92 0.22 17.82
CA SER A 140 -8.41 -1.16 17.75
C SER A 140 -9.14 -2.11 18.68
N GLU A 141 -9.47 -1.67 19.90
CA GLU A 141 -10.14 -2.48 20.90
C GLU A 141 -11.55 -2.84 20.45
N ASP A 142 -12.40 -1.85 20.18
CA ASP A 142 -13.78 -2.07 19.72
C ASP A 142 -13.82 -2.88 18.41
N LEU A 143 -12.91 -2.60 17.49
CA LEU A 143 -12.80 -3.35 16.22
C LEU A 143 -12.45 -4.81 16.47
N VAL A 144 -11.42 -5.08 17.28
CA VAL A 144 -10.95 -6.46 17.51
C VAL A 144 -11.98 -7.26 18.31
N LEU A 145 -12.53 -6.68 19.38
CA LEU A 145 -13.53 -7.35 20.22
C LEU A 145 -14.80 -7.66 19.42
N SER A 146 -15.26 -6.73 18.58
CA SER A 146 -16.47 -6.92 17.78
C SER A 146 -16.30 -7.96 16.66
N LEU A 147 -15.10 -8.08 16.07
CA LEU A 147 -14.87 -8.95 14.92
C LEU A 147 -14.32 -10.33 15.29
N PHE A 148 -13.52 -10.41 16.36
CA PHE A 148 -12.77 -11.61 16.72
C PHE A 148 -13.14 -12.17 18.10
N GLY A 149 -13.75 -11.36 18.98
CA GLY A 149 -14.16 -11.79 20.31
C GLY A 149 -13.21 -11.36 21.43
N GLU A 150 -13.65 -11.63 22.66
CA GLU A 150 -13.01 -11.17 23.90
C GLU A 150 -11.64 -11.81 24.13
N GLU A 151 -11.45 -13.06 23.68
CA GLU A 151 -10.18 -13.78 23.77
C GLU A 151 -9.03 -13.09 23.00
N TYR A 152 -9.34 -12.22 22.03
CA TYR A 152 -8.36 -11.47 21.24
C TYR A 152 -8.12 -10.06 21.74
N ARG A 153 -8.58 -9.68 22.93
CA ARG A 153 -8.37 -8.33 23.49
C ARG A 153 -6.92 -7.85 23.41
N TYR A 154 -5.95 -8.73 23.69
CA TYR A 154 -4.53 -8.36 23.61
C TYR A 154 -4.06 -8.05 22.18
N SER A 155 -4.68 -8.65 21.16
CA SER A 155 -4.44 -8.32 19.75
C SER A 155 -4.77 -6.87 19.41
N ALA A 156 -5.70 -6.24 20.12
CA ALA A 156 -6.03 -4.82 19.93
C ALA A 156 -4.87 -3.89 20.29
N VAL A 157 -4.14 -4.22 21.37
CA VAL A 157 -2.95 -3.48 21.79
C VAL A 157 -1.87 -3.59 20.71
N ILE A 158 -1.64 -4.80 20.21
CA ILE A 158 -0.66 -5.06 19.15
C ILE A 158 -1.06 -4.36 17.84
N LEU A 159 -2.35 -4.38 17.48
CA LEU A 159 -2.88 -3.66 16.32
C LEU A 159 -2.60 -2.16 16.42
N ALA A 160 -2.90 -1.55 17.58
CA ALA A 160 -2.62 -0.14 17.81
C ALA A 160 -1.12 0.17 17.75
N MET A 161 -0.26 -0.73 18.21
CA MET A 161 1.20 -0.57 18.13
C MET A 161 1.71 -0.55 16.67
N ILE A 162 1.20 -1.46 15.82
CA ILE A 162 1.69 -1.59 14.44
C ILE A 162 0.93 -0.70 13.43
N ALA A 163 -0.26 -0.21 13.75
CA ALA A 163 -1.07 0.60 12.85
C ALA A 163 -0.35 1.84 12.27
N PRO A 164 0.46 2.61 13.04
CA PRO A 164 1.22 3.74 12.50
C PRO A 164 2.18 3.37 11.36
N ILE A 165 2.64 2.11 11.33
CA ILE A 165 3.56 1.60 10.31
C ILE A 165 2.92 1.62 8.92
N ILE A 166 1.60 1.53 8.81
CA ILE A 166 0.87 1.56 7.52
C ILE A 166 1.30 2.77 6.67
N THR A 167 1.51 3.92 7.32
CA THR A 167 1.95 5.14 6.64
C THR A 167 3.39 5.03 6.13
N LEU A 168 4.31 4.53 6.96
CA LEU A 168 5.71 4.33 6.58
C LEU A 168 5.83 3.31 5.45
N HIS A 169 5.13 2.19 5.57
CA HIS A 169 5.14 1.12 4.59
C HIS A 169 4.65 1.59 3.22
N ALA A 170 3.56 2.37 3.17
CA ALA A 170 3.06 2.93 1.92
C ALA A 170 4.04 3.93 1.28
N PHE A 171 4.80 4.68 2.09
CA PHE A 171 5.84 5.58 1.58
C PHE A 171 7.02 4.79 1.01
N THR A 172 7.47 3.74 1.72
CA THR A 172 8.46 2.79 1.22
C THR A 172 8.03 2.23 -0.14
N TYR A 173 6.76 1.80 -0.25
CA TYR A 173 6.22 1.26 -1.49
C TYR A 173 6.22 2.27 -2.64
N PHE A 174 5.91 3.53 -2.34
CA PHE A 174 5.99 4.62 -3.31
C PHE A 174 7.44 4.85 -3.79
N PHE A 175 8.42 4.76 -2.90
CA PHE A 175 9.84 4.87 -3.25
C PHE A 175 10.31 3.70 -4.11
N ASP A 176 9.89 2.48 -3.80
CA ASP A 176 10.14 1.30 -4.64
C ASP A 176 9.55 1.48 -6.05
N LEU A 177 8.32 2.02 -6.13
CA LEU A 177 7.69 2.32 -7.41
C LEU A 177 8.44 3.40 -8.19
N THR A 178 8.99 4.40 -7.50
CA THR A 178 9.80 5.47 -8.10
C THR A 178 11.13 4.93 -8.63
N LEU A 179 11.81 4.05 -7.88
CA LEU A 179 13.00 3.35 -8.35
C LEU A 179 12.69 2.46 -9.56
N THR A 180 11.55 1.77 -9.55
CA THR A 180 11.07 0.96 -10.67
C THR A 180 10.80 1.81 -11.90
N ALA A 181 10.07 2.93 -11.75
CA ALA A 181 9.73 3.85 -12.83
C ALA A 181 10.96 4.44 -13.53
N THR A 182 12.07 4.54 -12.81
CA THR A 182 13.34 5.08 -13.33
C THR A 182 14.38 4.01 -13.68
N GLY A 183 13.98 2.74 -13.73
CA GLY A 183 14.83 1.63 -14.17
C GLY A 183 15.90 1.19 -13.16
N ARG A 184 15.75 1.54 -11.87
CA ARG A 184 16.74 1.27 -10.80
C ARG A 184 16.38 0.07 -9.92
N GLN A 185 15.77 -0.96 -10.49
CA GLN A 185 15.27 -2.13 -9.76
C GLN A 185 16.35 -2.85 -8.94
N LYS A 186 17.62 -2.81 -9.38
CA LYS A 186 18.74 -3.39 -8.61
C LYS A 186 18.85 -2.80 -7.21
N LEU A 187 18.55 -1.51 -7.02
CA LEU A 187 18.58 -0.86 -5.70
C LEU A 187 17.48 -1.40 -4.78
N ILE A 188 16.33 -1.80 -5.34
CA ILE A 188 15.23 -2.40 -4.58
C ILE A 188 15.68 -3.74 -3.99
N ILE A 189 16.42 -4.54 -4.74
CA ILE A 189 16.95 -5.83 -4.27
C ILE A 189 17.87 -5.64 -3.07
N TYR A 190 18.84 -4.72 -3.19
CA TYR A 190 19.76 -4.42 -2.09
C TYR A 190 19.02 -3.85 -0.88
N GLY A 191 18.03 -2.99 -1.12
CA GLY A 191 17.19 -2.42 -0.06
C GLY A 191 16.37 -3.50 0.65
N SER A 192 15.56 -4.27 -0.08
CA SER A 192 14.73 -5.34 0.48
C SER A 192 15.54 -6.43 1.16
N GLY A 193 16.70 -6.81 0.62
CA GLY A 193 17.61 -7.75 1.28
C GLY A 193 18.14 -7.20 2.61
N THR A 194 18.56 -5.93 2.64
CA THR A 194 19.03 -5.27 3.88
C THR A 194 17.93 -5.21 4.93
N VAL A 195 16.73 -4.80 4.53
CA VAL A 195 15.56 -4.70 5.41
C VAL A 195 15.13 -6.06 5.94
N PHE A 196 15.14 -7.10 5.09
CA PHE A 196 14.87 -8.46 5.50
C PHE A 196 15.86 -8.94 6.56
N LEU A 197 17.15 -8.64 6.40
CA LEU A 197 18.17 -8.97 7.42
C LEU A 197 17.92 -8.23 8.73
N VAL A 198 17.58 -6.93 8.69
CA VAL A 198 17.21 -6.18 9.89
C VAL A 198 16.01 -6.84 10.57
N LYS A 199 14.97 -7.17 9.82
CA LYS A 199 13.76 -7.84 10.33
C LYS A 199 14.10 -9.16 11.00
N LEU A 200 14.86 -10.02 10.31
CA LEU A 200 15.29 -11.32 10.81
C LEU A 200 16.06 -11.19 12.15
N ILE A 201 16.99 -10.23 12.24
CA ILE A 201 17.77 -10.01 13.46
C ILE A 201 16.89 -9.49 14.59
N MET A 202 16.01 -8.51 14.32
CA MET A 202 15.12 -7.95 15.34
C MET A 202 14.16 -9.00 15.89
N ASP A 203 13.57 -9.81 15.01
CA ASP A 203 12.63 -10.86 15.40
C ASP A 203 13.32 -11.95 16.21
N MET A 204 14.55 -12.33 15.83
CA MET A 204 15.37 -13.30 16.59
C MET A 204 15.73 -12.80 17.99
N ILE A 205 15.90 -11.49 18.19
CA ILE A 205 16.23 -10.92 19.50
C ILE A 205 14.96 -10.71 20.33
N PHE A 206 13.91 -10.16 19.73
CA PHE A 206 12.73 -9.70 20.47
C PHE A 206 11.68 -10.80 20.69
N ILE A 207 11.43 -11.67 19.71
CA ILE A 207 10.36 -12.68 19.84
C ILE A 207 10.66 -13.69 20.95
N PRO A 208 11.88 -14.28 21.08
CA PRO A 208 12.16 -15.25 22.14
C PRO A 208 12.08 -14.67 23.55
N ARG A 209 12.15 -13.34 23.73
CA ARG A 209 12.03 -12.67 25.03
C ARG A 209 10.65 -12.05 25.30
N TYR A 210 10.01 -11.47 24.29
CA TYR A 210 8.79 -10.66 24.45
C TYR A 210 7.57 -11.15 23.65
N GLY A 211 7.67 -12.30 22.97
CA GLY A 211 6.56 -12.94 22.26
C GLY A 211 5.93 -12.03 21.22
N THR A 212 4.60 -11.94 21.23
CA THR A 212 3.78 -11.11 20.33
C THR A 212 4.17 -9.62 20.37
N THR A 213 4.47 -9.07 21.56
CA THR A 213 4.96 -7.68 21.67
C THR A 213 6.34 -7.52 21.06
N GLY A 214 7.19 -8.55 21.17
CA GLY A 214 8.49 -8.59 20.53
C GLY A 214 8.41 -8.53 19.01
N ALA A 215 7.49 -9.31 18.43
CA ALA A 215 7.21 -9.27 16.98
C ALA A 215 6.76 -7.86 16.56
N ALA A 216 5.84 -7.24 17.30
CA ALA A 216 5.38 -5.87 17.02
C ALA A 216 6.54 -4.86 16.99
N TRP A 217 7.42 -4.87 17.99
CA TRP A 217 8.61 -4.01 18.00
C TRP A 217 9.57 -4.33 16.88
N GLY A 218 9.76 -5.61 16.54
CA GLY A 218 10.57 -6.04 15.41
C GLY A 218 10.05 -5.46 14.09
N THR A 219 8.73 -5.49 13.88
CA THR A 219 8.07 -4.88 12.71
C THR A 219 8.25 -3.36 12.70
N ILE A 220 8.03 -2.67 13.82
CA ILE A 220 8.23 -1.20 13.90
C ILE A 220 9.65 -0.83 13.48
N VAL A 221 10.66 -1.48 14.06
CA VAL A 221 12.07 -1.17 13.75
C VAL A 221 12.40 -1.48 12.29
N ALA A 222 11.92 -2.62 11.78
CA ALA A 222 12.20 -3.03 10.41
C ALA A 222 11.53 -2.14 9.36
N ASP A 223 10.29 -1.69 9.59
CA ASP A 223 9.61 -0.77 8.67
C ASP A 223 10.19 0.64 8.73
N VAL A 224 10.65 1.11 9.90
CA VAL A 224 11.42 2.36 10.00
C VAL A 224 12.72 2.23 9.22
N ALA A 225 13.45 1.13 9.36
CA ALA A 225 14.66 0.88 8.60
C ALA A 225 14.38 0.82 7.09
N SER A 226 13.28 0.17 6.69
CA SER A 226 12.82 0.08 5.30
C SER A 226 12.55 1.43 4.69
N PHE A 227 11.79 2.26 5.40
CA PHE A 227 11.52 3.63 5.00
C PHE A 227 12.82 4.43 4.85
N VAL A 228 13.73 4.37 5.82
CA VAL A 228 15.00 5.11 5.77
C VAL A 228 15.86 4.66 4.59
N VAL A 229 15.99 3.35 4.37
CA VAL A 229 16.77 2.78 3.27
C VAL A 229 16.19 3.21 1.92
N MET A 230 14.90 2.97 1.68
CA MET A 230 14.29 3.29 0.37
C MET A 230 14.19 4.79 0.11
N PHE A 231 13.94 5.59 1.14
CA PHE A 231 13.99 7.05 1.05
C PHE A 231 15.40 7.53 0.67
N THR A 232 16.45 6.99 1.33
CA THR A 232 17.83 7.38 1.07
C THR A 232 18.28 6.96 -0.33
N LEU A 233 17.93 5.76 -0.78
CA LEU A 233 18.22 5.29 -2.14
C LEU A 233 17.52 6.17 -3.18
N THR A 234 16.24 6.48 -2.98
CA THR A 234 15.49 7.37 -3.88
C THR A 234 16.10 8.77 -3.90
N ARG A 235 16.44 9.32 -2.73
CA ARG A 235 17.08 10.64 -2.59
C ARG A 235 18.44 10.71 -3.30
N LYS A 236 19.26 9.67 -3.17
CA LYS A 236 20.61 9.62 -3.70
C LYS A 236 20.64 9.39 -5.22
N TYR A 237 19.75 8.54 -5.74
CA TYR A 237 19.84 8.07 -7.11
C TYR A 237 18.76 8.63 -8.05
N VAL A 238 17.68 9.21 -7.53
CA VAL A 238 16.55 9.71 -8.35
C VAL A 238 16.24 11.18 -8.05
N THR A 239 15.66 11.47 -6.88
CA THR A 239 15.22 12.82 -6.51
C THR A 239 14.98 12.93 -5.01
N SER A 240 15.08 14.16 -4.49
CA SER A 240 14.85 14.46 -3.08
C SER A 240 13.43 15.01 -2.86
N PHE A 241 12.63 14.28 -2.09
CA PHE A 241 11.33 14.78 -1.61
C PHE A 241 11.50 15.50 -0.27
N ASN A 242 11.00 16.73 -0.17
CA ASN A 242 10.92 17.43 1.12
C ASN A 242 9.70 16.95 1.90
N LEU A 243 9.87 15.82 2.61
CA LEU A 243 8.78 15.17 3.35
C LEU A 243 8.18 16.08 4.43
N GLY A 244 8.98 16.92 5.09
CA GLY A 244 8.46 17.90 6.06
C GLY A 244 7.38 18.81 5.45
N LYS A 245 7.67 19.44 4.31
CA LYS A 245 6.70 20.28 3.59
C LYS A 245 5.49 19.51 3.07
N ILE A 246 5.69 18.25 2.65
CA ILE A 246 4.64 17.37 2.16
C ILE A 246 3.67 17.00 3.30
N MET A 247 4.21 16.72 4.49
CA MET A 247 3.48 16.14 5.61
C MET A 247 2.71 17.15 6.47
N ILE A 248 3.04 18.44 6.45
CA ILE A 248 2.36 19.45 7.28
C ILE A 248 0.83 19.40 7.12
N ARG A 249 0.31 19.49 5.88
CA ARG A 249 -1.14 19.51 5.65
C ARG A 249 -1.82 18.18 5.98
N PRO A 250 -1.30 17.00 5.53
CA PRO A 250 -1.81 15.71 5.96
C PRO A 250 -1.81 15.53 7.48
N LEU A 251 -0.76 15.95 8.18
CA LEU A 251 -0.67 15.85 9.64
C LEU A 251 -1.67 16.76 10.36
N LEU A 252 -1.93 17.97 9.85
CA LEU A 252 -2.98 18.84 10.39
C LEU A 252 -4.38 18.24 10.23
N ALA A 253 -4.67 17.69 9.04
CA ALA A 253 -5.93 16.99 8.80
C ALA A 253 -6.07 15.74 9.67
N ALA A 254 -4.97 14.98 9.82
CA ALA A 254 -4.89 13.81 10.69
C ALA A 254 -5.11 14.20 12.16
N GLY A 255 -4.47 15.25 12.66
CA GLY A 255 -4.67 15.75 14.02
C GLY A 255 -6.12 16.15 14.29
N ALA A 256 -6.73 16.95 13.41
CA ALA A 256 -8.13 17.34 13.53
C ALA A 256 -9.09 16.13 13.44
N GLY A 257 -8.84 15.22 12.50
CA GLY A 257 -9.58 13.97 12.37
C GLY A 257 -9.47 13.08 13.61
N GLY A 258 -8.27 12.94 14.15
CA GLY A 258 -8.01 12.17 15.37
C GLY A 258 -8.74 12.74 16.59
N ILE A 259 -8.77 14.07 16.74
CA ILE A 259 -9.58 14.73 17.79
C ILE A 259 -11.07 14.42 17.58
N SER A 260 -11.58 14.53 16.35
CA SER A 260 -12.98 14.22 16.08
C SER A 260 -13.33 12.76 16.39
N LEU A 261 -12.45 11.81 16.03
CA LEU A 261 -12.65 10.39 16.34
C LEU A 261 -12.56 10.14 17.85
N TRP A 262 -11.64 10.80 18.55
CA TRP A 262 -11.51 10.71 20.00
C TRP A 262 -12.80 11.14 20.72
N LEU A 263 -13.48 12.18 20.22
CA LEU A 263 -14.79 12.62 20.75
C LEU A 263 -15.93 11.67 20.44
N LEU A 264 -15.78 10.80 19.44
CA LEU A 264 -16.76 9.79 19.04
C LEU A 264 -16.56 8.44 19.76
N ARG A 265 -15.57 8.35 20.65
CA ARG A 265 -15.30 7.14 21.45
C ARG A 265 -16.53 6.75 22.25
N GLY A 266 -16.88 5.47 22.22
CA GLY A 266 -18.06 4.91 22.88
C GLY A 266 -19.25 4.68 21.95
N LEU A 267 -19.21 5.17 20.71
CA LEU A 267 -20.09 4.68 19.65
C LEU A 267 -19.54 3.34 19.12
N PRO A 268 -20.40 2.46 18.58
CA PRO A 268 -19.93 1.28 17.87
C PRO A 268 -18.95 1.64 16.74
N PHE A 269 -17.88 0.85 16.59
CA PHE A 269 -16.76 1.17 15.67
C PHE A 269 -17.22 1.51 14.23
N TYR A 270 -18.27 0.86 13.73
CA TYR A 270 -18.79 1.14 12.39
C TYR A 270 -19.49 2.50 12.26
N ILE A 271 -20.12 3.00 13.33
CA ILE A 271 -20.72 4.34 13.38
C ILE A 271 -19.63 5.40 13.55
N SER A 272 -18.69 5.18 14.48
CA SER A 272 -17.55 6.08 14.68
C SER A 272 -16.72 6.20 13.40
N GLY A 273 -16.51 5.09 12.69
CA GLY A 273 -15.82 5.06 11.39
C GLY A 273 -16.52 5.82 10.27
N LEU A 274 -17.86 5.74 10.18
CA LEU A 274 -18.62 6.51 9.19
C LEU A 274 -18.53 8.01 9.47
N LEU A 275 -18.77 8.42 10.71
CA LEU A 275 -18.70 9.83 11.12
C LEU A 275 -17.28 10.39 10.98
N PHE A 276 -16.27 9.61 11.36
CA PHE A 276 -14.87 9.94 11.15
C PHE A 276 -14.55 10.12 9.67
N SER A 277 -15.03 9.23 8.79
CA SER A 277 -14.77 9.35 7.36
C SER A 277 -15.32 10.66 6.79
N VAL A 278 -16.52 11.07 7.21
CA VAL A 278 -17.12 12.36 6.80
C VAL A 278 -16.32 13.54 7.36
N ALA A 279 -16.00 13.52 8.66
CA ALA A 279 -15.22 14.58 9.31
C ALA A 279 -13.81 14.70 8.71
N TYR A 280 -13.16 13.56 8.43
CA TYR A 280 -11.82 13.52 7.87
C TYR A 280 -11.78 14.08 6.45
N LEU A 281 -12.75 13.73 5.60
CA LEU A 281 -12.93 14.34 4.27
C LEU A 281 -13.14 15.86 4.35
N PHE A 282 -13.91 16.32 5.32
CA PHE A 282 -14.10 17.75 5.58
C PHE A 282 -12.78 18.44 5.95
N PHE A 283 -11.97 17.85 6.84
CA PHE A 283 -10.66 18.42 7.20
C PHE A 283 -9.65 18.38 6.05
N ILE A 284 -9.64 17.32 5.23
CA ILE A 284 -8.83 17.25 4.01
C ILE A 284 -9.14 18.42 3.08
N TRP A 285 -10.43 18.74 2.93
CA TRP A 285 -10.90 19.86 2.13
C TRP A 285 -10.49 21.22 2.73
N ILE A 286 -10.73 21.44 4.03
CA ILE A 286 -10.36 22.68 4.74
C ILE A 286 -8.87 22.96 4.65
N PHE A 287 -8.03 21.96 4.96
CA PHE A 287 -6.58 22.13 4.95
C PHE A 287 -5.98 22.14 3.54
N ARG A 288 -6.82 22.05 2.50
CA ARG A 288 -6.42 22.05 1.08
C ARG A 288 -5.26 21.08 0.84
N VAL A 289 -5.40 19.87 1.35
CA VAL A 289 -4.33 18.87 1.27
C VAL A 289 -4.07 18.49 -0.19
N VAL A 290 -5.14 18.38 -0.97
CA VAL A 290 -5.08 18.20 -2.43
C VAL A 290 -5.05 19.58 -3.10
N SER A 291 -3.95 19.91 -3.76
CA SER A 291 -3.83 21.15 -4.54
C SER A 291 -4.74 21.11 -5.79
N PRO A 292 -5.26 22.25 -6.28
CA PRO A 292 -6.12 22.28 -7.47
C PRO A 292 -5.51 21.64 -8.73
N GLY A 293 -4.20 21.80 -8.95
CA GLY A 293 -3.48 21.15 -10.07
C GLY A 293 -3.40 19.62 -9.95
N GLN A 294 -3.49 19.06 -8.74
CA GLN A 294 -3.48 17.60 -8.51
C GLN A 294 -4.87 16.99 -8.71
N GLN A 295 -5.93 17.78 -8.54
CA GLN A 295 -7.30 17.36 -8.88
C GLN A 295 -7.45 17.11 -10.38
N GLN A 296 -6.77 17.90 -11.23
CA GLN A 296 -6.79 17.69 -12.68
C GLN A 296 -6.18 16.35 -13.09
N VAL A 297 -5.08 15.91 -12.46
CA VAL A 297 -4.48 14.58 -12.73
C VAL A 297 -5.45 13.46 -12.36
N PHE A 298 -6.15 13.57 -11.22
CA PHE A 298 -7.15 12.58 -10.81
C PHE A 298 -8.38 12.57 -11.72
N VAL A 299 -8.84 13.75 -12.15
CA VAL A 299 -9.91 13.91 -13.14
C VAL A 299 -9.48 13.35 -14.51
N GLU A 300 -8.23 13.54 -14.93
CA GLU A 300 -7.70 12.99 -16.17
C GLU A 300 -7.54 11.47 -16.11
N MET A 301 -7.13 10.89 -14.97
CA MET A 301 -7.10 9.45 -14.76
C MET A 301 -8.50 8.84 -14.87
N THR A 302 -9.49 9.46 -14.22
CA THR A 302 -10.89 9.02 -14.30
C THR A 302 -11.51 9.25 -15.68
N ARG A 303 -11.14 10.33 -16.39
CA ARG A 303 -11.51 10.55 -17.81
C ARG A 303 -10.88 9.53 -18.73
N GLY A 304 -9.60 9.21 -18.53
CA GLY A 304 -8.88 8.20 -19.30
C GLY A 304 -9.51 6.82 -19.13
N LEU A 305 -9.91 6.47 -17.92
CA LEU A 305 -10.70 5.26 -17.65
C LEU A 305 -12.07 5.33 -18.33
N LYS A 306 -12.84 6.40 -18.14
CA LYS A 306 -14.15 6.56 -18.80
C LYS A 306 -14.07 6.48 -20.33
N LYS A 307 -13.05 7.09 -20.95
CA LYS A 307 -12.83 7.06 -22.40
C LYS A 307 -12.40 5.67 -22.88
N LYS A 308 -11.57 4.96 -22.11
CA LYS A 308 -11.12 3.60 -22.41
C LYS A 308 -12.21 2.54 -22.22
N PHE A 309 -13.19 2.80 -21.35
CA PHE A 309 -14.36 1.95 -21.09
C PHE A 309 -15.65 2.43 -21.79
N GLY A 310 -15.58 3.45 -22.67
CA GLY A 310 -16.75 3.93 -23.44
C GLY A 310 -17.85 4.59 -22.60
N LEU A 311 -17.54 5.06 -21.39
CA LEU A 311 -18.50 5.65 -20.44
C LEU A 311 -18.62 7.18 -20.52
N SER A 312 -17.96 7.83 -21.50
CA SER A 312 -18.22 9.25 -21.75
C SER A 312 -19.39 9.38 -22.73
N LYS A 313 -20.54 9.84 -22.23
CA LYS A 313 -21.56 10.44 -23.11
C LYS A 313 -20.91 11.59 -23.85
N GLU A 314 -20.77 11.47 -25.16
CA GLU A 314 -20.59 12.62 -26.02
C GLU A 314 -21.79 13.54 -25.78
N VAL A 315 -21.54 14.71 -25.20
CA VAL A 315 -22.45 15.83 -25.36
C VAL A 315 -22.21 16.29 -26.80
N SER A 316 -22.92 15.66 -27.73
CA SER A 316 -23.09 16.18 -29.08
C SER A 316 -23.81 17.52 -28.93
N GLY A 317 -23.07 18.60 -29.17
CA GLY A 317 -23.69 19.87 -29.49
C GLY A 317 -24.39 19.69 -30.83
N ASP A 318 -25.71 19.60 -30.79
CA ASP A 318 -26.50 19.88 -31.99
C ASP A 318 -26.55 21.39 -32.15
N SER A 319 -25.66 21.86 -33.01
CA SER A 319 -25.89 23.03 -33.85
C SER A 319 -27.16 22.79 -34.66
N ASN A 320 -28.30 23.23 -34.14
CA ASN A 320 -29.50 23.43 -34.97
C ASN A 320 -29.36 24.77 -35.69
N ASP A 321 -28.55 24.76 -36.75
CA ASP A 321 -28.80 25.61 -37.91
C ASP A 321 -29.71 24.85 -38.87
N SER A 322 -30.91 25.41 -39.06
CA SER A 322 -31.57 25.64 -40.36
C SER A 322 -33.02 25.15 -40.50
N VAL A 323 -33.84 26.15 -40.91
CA VAL A 323 -35.08 26.08 -41.71
C VAL A 323 -36.41 25.90 -40.96
N SER A 324 -37.02 27.02 -40.56
CA SER A 324 -38.24 27.57 -41.20
C SER A 324 -38.50 29.00 -40.73
#